data_AF-A0A022RU21-F1
#
_entry.id   AF-A0A022RU21-F1
#
_cell.length_a   1.000
_cell.length_b   1.000
_cell.length_c   1.000
_cell.angle_alpha   90.00
_cell.angle_beta   90.00
_cell.angle_gamma   90.00
#
_symmetry.space_group_name_H-M   'P 1'
#
loop_
_entity.id
_entity.type
_entity.pdbx_description
1 polymer ?
#
loop_
_entity_poly.entity_id
_entity_poly.type
_entity_poly.pdbx_seq_one_letter_code
_entity_poly.pdbx_strand_id
1 'polypeptide(L)'
;MNNLISINLIYFFFYLIITVIISSAPMNKTTAAVEPACKTHCGPLEIKYPFGTGHGCGSPRFHPYVTCSSAAGSGGEGELRLTTHTGSYQITSISYSDSVLTVAPPCMSNCTSMQPSPANFGLDWAGPFQLGPSTFILLACSPETYSITVKGNPICDPSSLYLCAEIYTCPGVVALGLP
;
A
#
# COMPACT_ATOMS: atom_id res chain seq x y z
N MET A 1 -20.52 -47.74 58.14
CA MET A 1 -19.13 -47.72 57.64
C MET A 1 -19.01 -48.02 56.13
N ASN A 2 -19.88 -48.85 55.54
CA ASN A 2 -19.71 -49.32 54.16
C ASN A 2 -19.99 -48.27 53.06
N ASN A 3 -20.83 -47.25 53.35
CA ASN A 3 -21.14 -46.17 52.38
C ASN A 3 -20.00 -45.15 52.20
N LEU A 4 -19.20 -44.90 53.24
CA LEU A 4 -18.08 -43.94 53.18
C LEU A 4 -16.91 -44.49 52.35
N ILE A 5 -16.68 -45.80 52.40
CA ILE A 5 -15.65 -46.48 51.61
C ILE A 5 -16.01 -46.45 50.12
N SER A 6 -17.29 -46.68 49.80
CA SER A 6 -17.81 -46.60 48.43
C SER A 6 -17.63 -45.20 47.81
N ILE A 7 -17.91 -44.14 48.59
CA ILE A 7 -17.75 -42.75 48.13
C ILE A 7 -16.27 -42.43 47.84
N ASN A 8 -15.35 -42.82 48.73
CA ASN A 8 -13.91 -42.58 48.52
C ASN A 8 -13.36 -43.34 47.29
N LEU A 9 -13.85 -44.56 47.04
CA LEU A 9 -13.52 -45.30 45.82
C LEU A 9 -14.02 -44.59 44.56
N ILE A 10 -15.24 -44.04 44.58
CA ILE A 10 -15.80 -43.29 43.44
C ILE A 10 -14.96 -42.03 43.15
N TYR A 11 -14.55 -41.27 44.17
CA TYR A 11 -13.67 -40.11 43.99
C TYR A 11 -12.30 -40.50 43.43
N PHE A 12 -11.74 -41.62 43.89
CA PHE A 12 -10.46 -42.13 43.38
C PHE A 12 -10.54 -42.52 41.91
N PHE A 13 -11.59 -43.26 41.51
CA PHE A 13 -11.82 -43.60 40.10
C PHE A 13 -12.06 -42.34 39.25
N PHE A 14 -12.81 -41.36 39.75
CA PHE A 14 -13.03 -40.10 39.03
C PHE A 14 -11.74 -39.31 38.83
N TYR A 15 -10.86 -39.26 39.84
CA TYR A 15 -9.54 -38.63 39.73
C TYR A 15 -8.61 -39.37 38.75
N LEU A 16 -8.64 -40.70 38.75
CA LEU A 16 -7.90 -41.53 37.79
C LEU A 16 -8.37 -41.28 36.35
N ILE A 17 -9.68 -41.16 36.12
CA ILE A 17 -10.24 -40.88 34.80
C ILE A 17 -9.81 -39.47 34.32
N ILE A 18 -9.85 -38.46 35.19
CA ILE A 18 -9.43 -37.08 34.84
C ILE A 18 -7.96 -37.02 34.42
N THR A 19 -7.06 -37.72 35.13
CA THR A 19 -5.63 -37.72 34.80
C THR A 19 -5.31 -38.43 33.47
N VAL A 20 -6.09 -39.46 33.11
CA VAL A 20 -5.99 -40.14 31.80
C VAL A 20 -6.49 -39.26 30.64
N ILE A 21 -7.52 -38.43 30.86
CA ILE A 21 -8.03 -37.51 29.83
C ILE A 21 -7.01 -36.39 29.54
N ILE A 22 -6.32 -35.86 30.56
CA ILE A 22 -5.33 -34.78 30.37
C ILE A 22 -4.08 -35.26 29.61
N SER A 23 -3.68 -36.53 29.80
CA SER A 23 -2.48 -37.11 29.17
C SER A 23 -2.67 -37.56 27.73
N SER A 24 -3.92 -37.67 27.26
CA SER A 24 -4.26 -38.04 25.87
C SER A 24 -4.60 -36.85 24.97
N ALA A 25 -4.48 -35.61 25.47
CA ALA A 25 -4.61 -34.44 24.64
C ALA A 25 -3.52 -34.47 23.56
N PRO A 26 -3.88 -34.58 22.26
CA PRO A 26 -2.89 -34.47 21.21
C PRO A 26 -2.26 -33.08 21.32
N MET A 27 -0.95 -33.01 21.58
CA MET A 27 -0.20 -31.82 21.21
C MET A 27 -0.41 -31.68 19.70
N ASN A 28 -1.28 -30.76 19.30
CA ASN A 28 -1.19 -30.16 17.99
C ASN A 28 0.21 -29.54 17.96
N LYS A 29 1.17 -30.30 17.44
CA LYS A 29 2.36 -29.72 16.83
C LYS A 29 1.80 -28.85 15.73
N THR A 30 1.55 -27.58 16.05
CA THR A 30 1.57 -26.53 15.06
C THR A 30 2.92 -26.71 14.40
N THR A 31 2.93 -27.39 13.25
CA THR A 31 3.98 -27.21 12.27
C THR A 31 4.05 -25.71 12.13
N ALA A 32 5.05 -25.10 12.78
CA ALA A 32 5.55 -23.82 12.36
C ALA A 32 5.91 -24.08 10.91
N ALA A 33 4.98 -23.75 10.00
CA ALA A 33 5.35 -23.47 8.64
C ALA A 33 6.52 -22.50 8.83
N VAL A 34 7.73 -22.96 8.49
CA VAL A 34 8.86 -22.05 8.35
C VAL A 34 8.33 -21.02 7.39
N GLU A 35 7.94 -19.87 7.94
CA GLU A 35 7.31 -18.84 7.17
C GLU A 35 8.29 -18.59 6.01
N PRO A 36 7.83 -18.67 4.74
CA PRO A 36 8.74 -18.57 3.62
C PRO A 36 9.58 -17.32 3.86
N ALA A 37 10.91 -17.52 3.87
CA ALA A 37 11.87 -16.45 4.09
C ALA A 37 11.41 -15.20 3.31
N CYS A 38 11.43 -14.04 3.96
CA CYS A 38 10.93 -12.78 3.39
C CYS A 38 11.29 -12.67 1.91
N LYS A 39 10.30 -12.59 1.03
CA LYS A 39 10.62 -12.54 -0.40
C LYS A 39 11.33 -11.22 -0.69
N THR A 40 12.40 -11.34 -1.45
CA THR A 40 13.23 -10.21 -1.88
C THR A 40 12.70 -9.59 -3.18
N HIS A 41 11.62 -10.12 -3.75
CA HIS A 41 11.00 -9.62 -4.96
C HIS A 41 9.47 -9.69 -4.90
N CYS A 42 8.83 -8.70 -5.53
CA CYS A 42 7.41 -8.69 -5.84
C CYS A 42 7.27 -8.43 -7.35
N GLY A 43 7.08 -9.51 -8.10
CA GLY A 43 7.18 -9.48 -9.56
C GLY A 43 8.56 -8.98 -9.99
N PRO A 44 8.66 -7.99 -10.90
CA PRO A 44 9.94 -7.50 -11.38
C PRO A 44 10.69 -6.62 -10.37
N LEU A 45 10.02 -6.16 -9.29
CA LEU A 45 10.60 -5.21 -8.34
C LEU A 45 11.35 -5.92 -7.22
N GLU A 46 12.59 -5.50 -6.98
CA GLU A 46 13.39 -5.89 -5.82
C GLU A 46 12.88 -5.18 -4.55
N ILE A 47 12.62 -5.96 -3.51
CA ILE A 47 12.09 -5.52 -2.22
C ILE A 47 13.18 -5.62 -1.15
N LYS A 48 13.52 -4.47 -0.57
CA LYS A 48 14.47 -4.32 0.54
C LYS A 48 13.77 -3.60 1.70
N TYR A 49 14.37 -3.70 2.87
CA TYR A 49 14.01 -2.86 4.00
C TYR A 49 13.99 -1.38 3.57
N PRO A 50 12.97 -0.57 3.93
CA PRO A 50 11.96 -0.82 4.96
C PRO A 50 10.70 -1.57 4.49
N PHE A 51 10.60 -1.93 3.21
CA PHE A 51 9.49 -2.72 2.69
C PHE A 51 9.74 -4.22 2.96
N GLY A 52 8.67 -5.01 2.87
CA GLY A 52 8.75 -6.45 3.05
C GLY A 52 7.50 -7.13 2.51
N THR A 53 7.66 -8.35 2.01
CA THR A 53 6.54 -9.17 1.54
C THR A 53 6.41 -10.40 2.42
N GLY A 54 5.24 -10.60 3.03
CA GLY A 54 4.99 -11.68 3.98
C GLY A 54 4.72 -11.15 5.39
N HIS A 55 4.32 -12.06 6.28
CA HIS A 55 4.11 -11.74 7.68
C HIS A 55 5.48 -11.56 8.35
N GLY A 56 5.58 -10.64 9.32
CA GLY A 56 6.85 -10.36 10.00
C GLY A 56 7.98 -9.72 9.16
N CYS A 57 7.76 -9.43 7.88
CA CYS A 57 8.77 -8.87 6.98
C CYS A 57 8.68 -7.34 6.83
N GLY A 58 9.83 -6.69 6.80
CA GLY A 58 9.93 -5.23 6.64
C GLY A 58 9.65 -4.46 7.92
N SER A 59 9.45 -3.15 7.79
CA SER A 59 9.16 -2.26 8.92
C SER A 59 7.65 -2.23 9.23
N PRO A 60 7.23 -2.38 10.50
CA PRO A 60 5.83 -2.24 10.90
C PRO A 60 5.20 -0.90 10.51
N ARG A 61 6.02 0.14 10.30
CA ARG A 61 5.58 1.47 9.86
C ARG A 61 5.10 1.49 8.40
N PHE A 62 5.67 0.64 7.55
CA PHE A 62 5.37 0.61 6.11
C PHE A 62 4.44 -0.55 5.71
N HIS A 63 4.41 -1.61 6.52
CA HIS A 63 3.61 -2.81 6.30
C HIS A 63 2.12 -2.55 6.00
N PRO A 64 1.41 -1.59 6.65
CA PRO A 64 0.00 -1.34 6.35
C PRO A 64 -0.25 -0.73 4.96
N TYR A 65 0.77 -0.12 4.37
CA TYR A 65 0.64 0.71 3.17
C TYR A 65 1.17 0.01 1.93
N VAL A 66 2.25 -0.76 2.04
CA VAL A 66 2.89 -1.42 0.89
C VAL A 66 2.67 -2.92 0.97
N THR A 67 1.95 -3.45 -0.01
CA THR A 67 1.63 -4.87 -0.08
C THR A 67 1.99 -5.43 -1.44
N CYS A 68 2.39 -6.70 -1.47
CA CYS A 68 2.58 -7.45 -2.69
C CYS A 68 1.36 -8.34 -2.90
N SER A 69 0.49 -8.00 -3.85
CA SER A 69 -0.62 -8.88 -4.21
C SER A 69 -0.07 -10.07 -4.99
N SER A 70 -0.42 -11.28 -4.55
CA SER A 70 -0.23 -12.48 -5.36
C SER A 70 -1.39 -12.55 -6.35
N ALA A 71 -1.14 -12.80 -7.63
CA ALA A 71 -2.23 -13.16 -8.54
C ALA A 71 -2.87 -14.45 -8.01
N ALA A 72 -4.10 -14.36 -7.50
CA ALA A 72 -4.77 -15.47 -6.85
C ALA A 72 -4.78 -16.71 -7.76
N GLY A 73 -4.21 -17.82 -7.28
CA GLY A 73 -4.38 -19.15 -7.89
C GLY A 73 -3.44 -19.56 -9.02
N SER A 74 -2.41 -18.79 -9.36
CA SER A 74 -1.39 -19.25 -10.32
C SER A 74 -0.02 -18.74 -9.91
N GLY A 75 1.05 -19.44 -10.29
CA GLY A 75 2.45 -19.03 -10.10
C GLY A 75 2.84 -17.79 -10.92
N GLY A 76 1.97 -16.77 -10.94
CA GLY A 76 2.21 -15.48 -11.56
C GLY A 76 3.06 -14.57 -10.68
N GLU A 77 3.75 -13.65 -11.36
CA GLU A 77 4.54 -12.59 -10.76
C GLU A 77 3.63 -11.68 -9.90
N GLY A 78 4.04 -11.38 -8.67
CA GLY A 78 3.28 -10.52 -7.76
C GLY A 78 3.30 -9.05 -8.19
N GLU A 79 2.29 -8.28 -7.83
CA GLU A 79 2.24 -6.83 -8.09
C GLU A 79 2.39 -6.05 -6.78
N LEU A 80 3.33 -5.11 -6.75
CA LEU A 80 3.54 -4.27 -5.58
C LEU A 80 2.61 -3.06 -5.63
N ARG A 81 1.90 -2.80 -4.55
CA ARG A 81 0.89 -1.74 -4.47
C ARG A 81 1.06 -0.87 -3.23
N LEU A 82 0.83 0.43 -3.40
CA LEU A 82 0.69 1.41 -2.33
C LEU A 82 -0.79 1.62 -2.04
N THR A 83 -1.22 1.39 -0.81
CA THR A 83 -2.58 1.60 -0.34
C THR A 83 -2.63 2.84 0.54
N THR A 84 -3.64 3.67 0.29
CA THR A 84 -3.95 4.92 1.00
C THR A 84 -5.45 4.99 1.26
N HIS A 85 -5.92 6.02 1.98
CA HIS A 85 -7.36 6.30 2.12
C HIS A 85 -8.07 6.59 0.80
N THR A 86 -7.35 6.98 -0.25
CA THR A 86 -7.94 7.30 -1.57
C THR A 86 -7.96 6.12 -2.53
N GLY A 87 -7.23 5.05 -2.25
CA GLY A 87 -7.17 3.87 -3.09
C GLY A 87 -5.87 3.09 -3.00
N SER A 88 -5.77 2.08 -3.86
CA SER A 88 -4.59 1.23 -4.01
C SER A 88 -3.97 1.44 -5.40
N TYR A 89 -2.71 1.84 -5.45
CA TYR A 89 -2.00 2.25 -6.65
C TYR A 89 -0.83 1.32 -6.92
N GLN A 90 -0.60 0.99 -8.19
CA GLN A 90 0.55 0.18 -8.58
C GLN A 90 1.84 0.96 -8.35
N ILE A 91 2.83 0.30 -7.75
CA ILE A 91 4.20 0.80 -7.64
C ILE A 91 4.95 0.34 -8.87
N THR A 92 5.51 1.28 -9.62
CA THR A 92 6.21 1.00 -10.89
C THR A 92 7.72 0.97 -10.73
N SER A 93 8.27 1.69 -9.74
CA SER A 93 9.70 1.68 -9.44
C SER A 93 9.99 2.07 -8.00
N ILE A 94 11.13 1.60 -7.48
CA ILE A 94 11.64 1.97 -6.16
C ILE A 94 13.11 2.37 -6.31
N SER A 95 13.45 3.58 -5.88
CA SER A 95 14.83 4.01 -5.67
C SER A 95 15.14 4.05 -4.18
N TYR A 96 15.90 3.07 -3.70
CA TYR A 96 16.32 3.01 -2.30
C TYR A 96 17.38 4.07 -1.97
N SER A 97 18.24 4.45 -2.93
CA SER A 97 19.24 5.50 -2.75
C SER A 97 18.59 6.86 -2.55
N ASP A 98 17.54 7.15 -3.31
CA ASP A 98 16.85 8.43 -3.26
C ASP A 98 15.67 8.42 -2.27
N SER A 99 15.35 7.26 -1.69
CA SER A 99 14.15 7.06 -0.88
C SER A 99 12.85 7.44 -1.61
N VAL A 100 12.81 7.20 -2.92
CA VAL A 100 11.67 7.54 -3.80
C VAL A 100 10.97 6.28 -4.25
N LEU A 101 9.64 6.32 -4.21
CA LEU A 101 8.76 5.29 -4.72
C LEU A 101 7.82 5.92 -5.73
N THR A 102 7.76 5.35 -6.93
CA THR A 102 6.94 5.86 -8.04
C THR A 102 5.66 5.05 -8.14
N VAL A 103 4.52 5.73 -8.19
CA VAL A 103 3.20 5.12 -8.39
C VAL A 103 2.57 5.60 -9.68
N ALA A 104 1.76 4.75 -10.29
CA ALA A 104 0.96 5.07 -11.47
C ALA A 104 -0.54 4.96 -11.15
N PRO A 105 -1.22 6.07 -10.82
CA PRO A 105 -2.67 6.09 -10.70
C PRO A 105 -3.35 5.78 -12.05
N PRO A 106 -4.44 4.99 -12.07
CA PRO A 106 -5.04 4.48 -13.31
C PRO A 106 -5.64 5.57 -14.23
N CYS A 107 -6.00 6.73 -13.67
CA CYS A 107 -6.57 7.85 -14.41
C CYS A 107 -5.60 9.03 -14.55
N MET A 108 -4.30 8.80 -14.40
CA MET A 108 -3.29 9.83 -14.61
C MET A 108 -3.24 10.19 -16.10
N SER A 109 -3.40 11.48 -16.40
CA SER A 109 -3.23 12.00 -17.76
C SER A 109 -1.75 11.95 -18.18
N ASN A 110 -1.50 11.81 -19.48
CA ASN A 110 -0.16 11.85 -20.06
C ASN A 110 -0.12 12.80 -21.26
N CYS A 111 1.06 12.98 -21.86
CA CYS A 111 1.26 13.90 -22.98
C CYS A 111 0.38 13.57 -24.21
N THR A 112 -0.05 12.31 -24.38
CA THR A 112 -0.88 11.87 -25.52
C THR A 112 -2.37 11.89 -25.24
N SER A 113 -2.79 11.80 -23.98
CA SER A 113 -4.20 11.69 -23.60
C SER A 113 -4.45 12.37 -22.26
N MET A 114 -5.36 13.33 -22.26
CA MET A 114 -5.86 14.02 -21.07
C MET A 114 -7.25 13.47 -20.72
N GLN A 115 -7.45 13.08 -19.46
CA GLN A 115 -8.73 12.64 -18.95
C GLN A 115 -9.02 13.25 -17.58
N PRO A 116 -10.29 13.56 -17.24
CA PRO A 116 -10.66 13.87 -15.88
C PRO A 116 -10.34 12.69 -14.96
N SER A 117 -9.67 12.94 -13.83
CA SER A 117 -9.47 11.89 -12.83
C SER A 117 -10.74 11.78 -11.98
N PRO A 118 -11.45 10.63 -11.99
CA PRO A 118 -12.67 10.45 -11.21
C PRO A 118 -12.40 10.35 -9.69
N ALA A 119 -11.18 9.96 -9.31
CA ALA A 119 -10.74 9.89 -7.93
C ALA A 119 -9.56 10.84 -7.70
N ASN A 120 -9.55 11.50 -6.54
CA ASN A 120 -8.40 12.27 -6.09
C ASN A 120 -7.32 11.30 -5.61
N PHE A 121 -6.06 11.57 -5.95
CA PHE A 121 -4.93 10.90 -5.32
C PHE A 121 -4.59 11.61 -4.01
N GLY A 122 -4.57 10.87 -2.91
CA GLY A 122 -4.27 11.40 -1.59
C GLY A 122 -3.43 10.43 -0.77
N LEU A 123 -2.40 10.95 -0.13
CA LEU A 123 -1.58 10.20 0.84
C LEU A 123 -2.21 10.29 2.23
N ASP A 124 -1.96 9.28 3.05
CA ASP A 124 -2.41 9.28 4.44
C ASP A 124 -1.49 10.20 5.26
N TRP A 125 -2.08 11.22 5.88
CA TRP A 125 -1.35 12.22 6.66
C TRP A 125 -0.53 11.61 7.82
N ALA A 126 -1.00 10.50 8.38
CA ALA A 126 -0.30 9.75 9.44
C ALA A 126 0.69 8.71 8.89
N GLY A 127 0.70 8.50 7.57
CA GLY A 127 1.53 7.52 6.90
C GLY A 127 2.99 7.96 6.76
N PRO A 128 3.89 7.03 6.39
CA PRO A 128 5.31 7.33 6.21
C PRO A 128 5.65 7.97 4.86
N PHE A 129 4.66 8.23 4.01
CA PHE A 129 4.86 8.73 2.64
C PHE A 129 4.52 10.20 2.55
N GLN A 130 5.33 10.90 1.76
CA GLN A 130 5.11 12.28 1.36
C GLN A 130 5.33 12.40 -0.14
N LEU A 131 4.68 13.37 -0.77
CA LEU A 131 4.98 13.72 -2.15
C LEU A 131 6.42 14.23 -2.22
N GLY A 132 7.16 13.76 -3.22
CA GLY A 132 8.46 14.32 -3.56
C GLY A 132 8.34 15.76 -4.08
N PRO A 133 9.46 16.41 -4.43
CA PRO A 133 9.44 17.70 -5.10
C PRO A 133 8.62 17.61 -6.41
N SER A 134 7.51 18.35 -6.47
CA SER A 134 6.59 18.32 -7.61
C SER A 134 6.31 19.74 -8.10
N THR A 135 6.25 19.90 -9.43
CA THR A 135 5.80 21.14 -10.07
C THR A 135 4.34 20.97 -10.47
N PHE A 136 3.50 21.90 -10.03
CA PHE A 136 2.09 21.95 -10.41
C PHE A 136 1.92 23.05 -11.46
N ILE A 137 1.31 22.71 -12.59
CA ILE A 137 0.99 23.65 -13.65
C ILE A 137 -0.54 23.69 -13.75
N LEU A 138 -1.11 24.89 -13.67
CA LEU A 138 -2.51 25.11 -13.97
C LEU A 138 -2.66 25.50 -15.44
N LEU A 139 -3.53 24.79 -16.14
CA LEU A 139 -3.88 25.05 -17.54
C LEU A 139 -5.20 25.84 -17.61
N ALA A 140 -5.47 26.49 -18.75
CA ALA A 140 -6.69 27.25 -19.01
C ALA A 140 -6.92 28.45 -18.07
N CYS A 141 -5.86 29.20 -17.80
CA CYS A 141 -5.95 30.46 -17.07
C CYS A 141 -6.69 31.52 -17.90
N SER A 142 -7.85 31.97 -17.43
CA SER A 142 -8.62 33.06 -18.03
C SER A 142 -8.11 34.42 -17.55
N PRO A 143 -8.25 35.50 -18.35
CA PRO A 143 -8.14 36.90 -17.92
C PRO A 143 -8.71 37.21 -16.53
N GLU A 144 -9.82 36.57 -16.18
CA GLU A 144 -10.53 36.82 -14.92
C GLU A 144 -9.87 36.12 -13.72
N THR A 145 -9.16 35.01 -13.94
CA THR A 145 -8.56 34.19 -12.87
C THR A 145 -7.11 34.56 -12.55
N TYR A 146 -6.49 35.46 -13.33
CA TYR A 146 -5.12 35.97 -13.05
C TYR A 146 -4.99 36.67 -11.68
N SER A 147 -6.10 37.15 -11.12
CA SER A 147 -6.13 37.81 -9.81
C SER A 147 -6.09 36.85 -8.61
N ILE A 148 -6.28 35.55 -8.82
CA ILE A 148 -6.28 34.57 -7.75
C ILE A 148 -4.84 34.29 -7.32
N THR A 149 -4.55 34.57 -6.04
CA THR A 149 -3.24 34.37 -5.45
C THR A 149 -3.31 33.40 -4.26
N VAL A 150 -2.27 32.57 -4.11
CA VAL A 150 -2.06 31.73 -2.93
C VAL A 150 -0.80 32.20 -2.23
N LYS A 151 -0.94 32.67 -0.98
CA LYS A 151 0.17 33.26 -0.20
C LYS A 151 0.90 34.39 -0.97
N GLY A 152 0.15 35.20 -1.74
CA GLY A 152 0.69 36.31 -2.51
C GLY A 152 1.30 35.95 -3.87
N ASN A 153 1.34 34.67 -4.26
CA ASN A 153 1.81 34.25 -5.58
C ASN A 153 0.61 34.01 -6.52
N PRO A 154 0.62 34.54 -7.75
CA PRO A 154 -0.43 34.26 -8.73
C PRO A 154 -0.46 32.77 -9.06
N ILE A 155 -1.66 32.18 -9.05
CA ILE A 155 -1.86 30.78 -9.45
C ILE A 155 -1.58 30.59 -10.94
N CYS A 156 -1.87 31.63 -11.73
CA CYS A 156 -1.69 31.69 -13.17
C CYS A 156 -0.58 32.69 -13.50
N ASP A 157 0.62 32.19 -13.79
CA ASP A 157 1.75 33.03 -14.21
C ASP A 157 2.10 32.79 -15.68
N PRO A 158 1.70 33.69 -16.60
CA PRO A 158 2.06 33.59 -18.02
C PRO A 158 3.56 33.82 -18.27
N SER A 159 4.32 34.26 -17.26
CA SER A 159 5.74 34.60 -17.36
C SER A 159 6.65 33.38 -17.32
N SER A 160 6.16 32.21 -16.88
CA SER A 160 6.89 30.94 -16.92
C SER A 160 6.84 30.34 -18.33
N LEU A 161 7.49 31.03 -19.26
CA LEU A 161 7.41 30.76 -20.70
C LEU A 161 7.85 29.34 -21.09
N TYR A 162 8.78 28.72 -20.35
CA TYR A 162 9.37 27.45 -20.75
C TYR A 162 8.46 26.24 -20.47
N LEU A 163 7.95 26.10 -19.24
CA LEU A 163 7.12 24.97 -18.83
C LEU A 163 5.75 24.99 -19.52
N CYS A 164 5.17 26.18 -19.70
CA CYS A 164 3.93 26.35 -20.43
C CYS A 164 4.14 26.06 -21.94
N ALA A 165 5.22 26.54 -22.56
CA ALA A 165 5.48 26.24 -23.97
C ALA A 165 5.63 24.72 -24.21
N GLU A 166 6.36 24.01 -23.34
CA GLU A 166 6.52 22.56 -23.47
C GLU A 166 5.21 21.80 -23.27
N ILE A 167 4.37 22.15 -22.28
CA ILE A 167 3.11 21.41 -22.04
C ILE A 167 2.12 21.59 -23.20
N TYR A 168 2.14 22.73 -23.89
CA TYR A 168 1.35 22.95 -25.12
C TYR A 168 1.90 22.21 -26.35
N THR A 169 3.07 21.57 -26.28
CA THR A 169 3.52 20.63 -27.33
C THR A 169 2.86 19.26 -27.18
N CYS A 170 2.26 18.94 -26.03
CA CYS A 170 1.62 17.65 -25.79
C CYS A 170 0.30 17.53 -26.57
N PRO A 171 0.13 16.52 -27.45
CA PRO A 171 -1.09 16.33 -28.22
C PRO A 171 -2.36 16.25 -27.36
N GLY A 172 -2.26 15.60 -26.20
CA GLY A 172 -3.39 15.48 -25.27
C GLY A 172 -3.83 16.83 -24.70
N VAL A 173 -2.91 17.78 -24.51
CA VAL A 173 -3.20 19.13 -24.01
C VAL A 173 -3.78 19.99 -25.14
N VAL A 174 -3.20 19.94 -26.34
CA VAL A 174 -3.73 20.64 -27.52
C VAL A 174 -5.15 20.19 -27.84
N ALA A 175 -5.44 18.89 -27.72
CA ALA A 175 -6.76 18.33 -27.97
C ALA A 175 -7.85 18.85 -27.01
N LEU A 176 -7.48 19.41 -25.85
CA LEU A 176 -8.44 20.03 -24.94
C LEU A 176 -9.01 21.36 -25.47
N GLY A 177 -8.40 21.96 -26.49
CA GLY A 177 -8.89 23.21 -27.09
C GLY A 177 -8.97 24.36 -26.07
N LEU A 178 -8.06 24.38 -25.09
CA LEU A 178 -7.99 25.42 -24.07
C LEU A 178 -7.70 26.78 -24.74
N PRO A 179 -8.27 27.88 -24.22
CA PRO A 179 -8.15 29.21 -24.81
C PRO A 179 -6.70 29.73 -24.83
#